data_AF-A0A673ADF5-F1
#
_entry.id   AF-A0A673ADF5-F1
#
_cell.length_a   1.000
_cell.length_b   1.000
_cell.length_c   1.000
_cell.angle_alpha   90.00
_cell.angle_beta   90.00
_cell.angle_gamma   90.00
#
_symmetry.space_group_name_H-M   'P 1'
#
loop_
_entity.id
_entity.type
_entity.pdbx_description
1 polymer ?
#
loop_
_entity_poly.entity_id
_entity_poly.type
_entity_poly.pdbx_seq_one_letter_code
_entity_poly.pdbx_strand_id
1 'polypeptide(L)'
;MPRGGKKGHKGRGKQFSNPDEIDRQMRAQKEMEENPGAEKESSSESDEESSSDDDCESKKRSGVEGLIEIENPNRVSQKNKKVADVDVSAPRELSRREREEIEKQKSKERYMKLHLEGKTEQARADLARLAIIKKQREEAAKKREELRKEKEAEEAKGKR
;
A
#
# COMPACT_ATOMS: atom_id res chain seq x y z
N MET A 1 -23.88 18.10 45.61
CA MET A 1 -22.56 17.76 45.05
C MET A 1 -22.70 17.69 43.52
N PRO A 2 -22.11 18.60 42.73
CA PRO A 2 -22.30 18.58 41.29
C PRO A 2 -21.48 17.43 40.67
N ARG A 3 -22.17 16.57 39.91
CA ARG A 3 -21.58 15.41 39.20
C ARG A 3 -20.79 15.89 37.98
N GLY A 4 -19.61 15.32 37.77
CA GLY A 4 -18.59 15.75 36.81
C GLY A 4 -19.12 15.98 35.39
N GLY A 5 -18.82 17.16 34.84
CA GLY A 5 -19.14 17.53 33.47
C GLY A 5 -18.33 16.73 32.45
N LYS A 6 -18.95 16.44 31.30
CA LYS A 6 -18.30 15.81 30.14
C LYS A 6 -17.08 16.64 29.72
N LYS A 7 -15.89 16.03 29.79
CA LYS A 7 -14.63 16.62 29.37
C LYS A 7 -14.68 16.81 27.84
N GLY A 8 -14.83 18.06 27.39
CA GLY A 8 -14.87 18.36 25.96
C GLY A 8 -13.56 17.98 25.27
N HIS A 9 -13.64 17.25 24.15
CA HIS A 9 -12.48 16.88 23.33
C HIS A 9 -11.95 18.04 22.46
N LYS A 10 -12.47 19.26 22.63
CA LYS A 10 -11.97 20.45 21.95
C LYS A 10 -10.61 20.83 22.54
N GLY A 11 -9.55 20.59 21.76
CA GLY A 11 -8.18 20.97 22.12
C GLY A 11 -7.25 19.80 22.47
N ARG A 12 -7.69 18.53 22.36
CA ARG A 12 -6.74 17.41 22.42
C ARG A 12 -5.91 17.44 21.12
N GLY A 13 -4.63 17.78 21.23
CA GLY A 13 -3.72 17.87 20.09
C GLY A 13 -3.81 16.62 19.22
N LYS A 14 -3.83 16.80 17.90
CA LYS A 14 -3.90 15.71 16.92
C LYS A 14 -2.74 14.75 17.22
N GLN A 15 -3.06 13.60 17.79
CA GLN A 15 -2.10 12.52 17.97
C GLN A 15 -2.01 11.86 16.59
N PHE A 16 -0.83 11.88 15.99
CA PHE A 16 -0.58 11.07 14.81
C PHE A 16 -0.33 9.65 15.28
N SER A 17 -1.08 8.69 14.74
CA SER A 17 -0.88 7.27 15.02
C SER A 17 0.56 6.88 14.66
N ASN A 18 1.18 6.03 15.47
CA ASN A 18 2.52 5.52 15.15
C ASN A 18 2.45 4.62 13.91
N PRO A 19 3.49 4.59 13.07
CA PRO A 19 3.48 3.80 11.83
C PRO A 19 3.22 2.31 12.09
N ASP A 20 3.81 1.75 13.16
CA ASP A 20 3.58 0.36 13.56
C ASP A 20 2.13 0.06 13.98
N GLU A 21 1.42 1.08 14.44
CA GLU A 21 0.02 0.98 14.88
C GLU A 21 -0.94 1.05 13.67
N ILE A 22 -0.60 1.87 12.67
CA ILE A 22 -1.31 1.91 11.39
C ILE A 22 -1.17 0.57 10.66
N ASP A 23 0.04 0.02 10.59
CA ASP A 23 0.29 -1.28 9.95
C ASP A 23 -0.46 -2.42 10.63
N ARG A 24 -0.56 -2.39 11.97
CA ARG A 24 -1.33 -3.37 12.74
C ARG A 24 -2.83 -3.26 12.45
N GLN A 25 -3.37 -2.05 12.36
CA GLN A 25 -4.78 -1.83 12.01
C GLN A 25 -5.10 -2.30 10.59
N MET A 26 -4.23 -2.00 9.62
CA MET A 26 -4.41 -2.44 8.23
C MET A 26 -4.36 -3.98 8.11
N ARG A 27 -3.47 -4.64 8.86
CA ARG A 27 -3.41 -6.11 8.90
C ARG A 27 -4.67 -6.71 9.53
N ALA A 28 -5.14 -6.16 10.64
CA ALA A 28 -6.34 -6.64 11.30
C ALA A 28 -7.60 -6.49 10.42
N GLN A 29 -7.73 -5.37 9.69
CA GLN A 29 -8.82 -5.20 8.72
C GLN A 29 -8.75 -6.21 7.59
N LYS A 30 -7.55 -6.43 7.04
CA LYS A 30 -7.34 -7.40 5.95
C LYS A 30 -7.65 -8.83 6.40
N GLU A 31 -7.29 -9.20 7.63
CA GLU A 31 -7.57 -10.51 8.20
C GLU A 31 -9.07 -10.73 8.44
N MET A 32 -9.81 -9.68 8.85
CA MET A 32 -11.27 -9.72 8.95
C MET A 32 -11.97 -9.82 7.58
N GLU A 33 -11.44 -9.17 6.54
CA GLU A 33 -11.96 -9.30 5.17
C GLU A 33 -11.66 -10.69 4.57
N GLU A 34 -10.50 -11.28 4.92
CA GLU A 34 -10.09 -12.60 4.44
C GLU A 34 -10.85 -13.74 5.13
N ASN A 35 -11.33 -13.54 6.36
CA ASN A 35 -12.16 -14.49 7.11
C ASN A 35 -13.48 -13.85 7.60
N PRO A 36 -14.52 -13.70 6.75
CA PRO A 36 -15.80 -13.11 7.15
C PRO A 36 -16.65 -13.97 8.10
N GLY A 37 -16.14 -15.14 8.54
CA GLY A 37 -16.87 -16.13 9.32
C GLY A 37 -16.48 -16.28 10.80
N ALA A 38 -15.46 -15.57 11.29
CA ALA A 38 -14.93 -15.81 12.64
C ALA A 38 -15.55 -14.91 13.74
N GLU A 39 -16.13 -13.76 13.42
CA GLU A 39 -16.68 -12.85 14.44
C GLU A 39 -17.97 -12.18 13.95
N LYS A 40 -19.10 -12.90 14.08
CA LYS A 40 -20.44 -12.38 13.86
C LYS A 40 -21.30 -12.53 15.12
N GLU A 41 -20.89 -11.86 16.19
CA GLU A 41 -21.75 -11.55 17.34
C GLU A 41 -21.69 -10.05 17.63
N SER A 42 -22.60 -9.31 17.00
CA SER A 42 -23.02 -7.92 17.28
C SER A 42 -22.99 -7.02 16.03
N SER A 43 -23.97 -7.18 15.15
CA SER A 43 -24.88 -6.08 14.75
C SER A 43 -25.89 -6.62 13.75
N SER A 44 -27.15 -6.57 14.17
CA SER A 44 -28.34 -6.76 13.33
C SER A 44 -28.59 -5.52 12.46
N GLU A 45 -29.47 -5.75 11.48
CA GLU A 45 -30.28 -4.81 10.69
C GLU A 45 -29.76 -4.30 9.33
N SER A 46 -30.49 -4.76 8.29
CA SER A 46 -30.91 -4.06 7.08
C SER A 46 -29.84 -3.46 6.16
N ASP A 47 -29.68 -4.06 4.97
CA ASP A 47 -30.26 -3.43 3.79
C ASP A 47 -30.54 -4.47 2.69
N GLU A 48 -31.65 -4.24 2.01
CA GLU A 48 -32.33 -5.12 1.07
C GLU A 48 -31.90 -4.73 -0.34
N GLU A 49 -30.74 -5.25 -0.75
CA GLU A 49 -30.22 -4.97 -2.10
C GLU A 49 -30.88 -5.91 -3.12
N SER A 50 -32.07 -5.46 -3.53
CA SER A 50 -32.67 -5.61 -4.85
C SER A 50 -31.88 -6.49 -5.82
N SER A 51 -32.33 -7.74 -5.95
CA SER A 51 -32.00 -8.60 -7.09
C SER A 51 -32.53 -7.93 -8.35
N SER A 52 -31.74 -7.04 -8.96
CA SER A 52 -31.99 -6.48 -10.28
C SER A 52 -31.77 -7.59 -11.31
N ASP A 53 -32.82 -8.37 -11.48
CA ASP A 53 -33.08 -9.28 -12.59
C ASP A 53 -32.88 -8.53 -13.92
N ASP A 54 -31.69 -8.65 -14.52
CA ASP A 54 -31.43 -8.17 -15.87
C ASP A 54 -31.87 -9.24 -16.88
N ASP A 55 -33.17 -9.53 -16.89
CA ASP A 55 -33.84 -10.26 -17.97
C ASP A 55 -34.32 -9.23 -19.01
N CYS A 56 -33.35 -8.60 -19.70
CA CYS A 56 -33.61 -7.56 -20.69
C CYS A 56 -33.72 -8.08 -22.13
N GLU A 57 -33.79 -9.40 -22.35
CA GLU A 57 -34.02 -9.98 -23.69
C GLU A 57 -35.47 -10.34 -23.98
N SER A 58 -36.33 -10.31 -22.97
CA SER A 58 -37.75 -10.62 -23.08
C SER A 58 -38.65 -9.38 -22.94
N LYS A 59 -38.07 -8.17 -22.82
CA LYS A 59 -38.84 -6.92 -22.96
C LYS A 59 -39.25 -6.77 -24.42
N LYS A 60 -40.48 -7.17 -24.72
CA LYS A 60 -41.17 -6.88 -25.99
C LYS A 60 -40.95 -5.40 -26.31
N ARG A 61 -40.18 -5.13 -27.38
CA ARG A 61 -39.87 -3.78 -27.86
C ARG A 61 -41.17 -3.00 -27.95
N SER A 62 -41.37 -2.00 -27.10
CA SER A 62 -42.61 -1.25 -27.04
C SER A 62 -42.56 -0.11 -28.07
N GLY A 63 -43.55 -0.05 -28.94
CA GLY A 63 -43.70 1.06 -29.90
C GLY A 63 -42.72 1.04 -31.08
N VAL A 64 -42.20 2.22 -31.44
CA VAL A 64 -41.43 2.47 -32.68
C VAL A 64 -39.96 2.02 -32.57
N GLU A 65 -39.50 1.61 -31.39
CA GLU A 65 -38.11 1.17 -31.11
C GLU A 65 -37.66 -0.03 -31.96
N GLY A 66 -38.61 -0.81 -32.50
CA GLY A 66 -38.32 -1.93 -33.41
C GLY A 66 -38.42 -1.59 -34.90
N LEU A 67 -38.96 -0.41 -35.25
CA LEU A 67 -39.19 0.02 -36.64
C LEU A 67 -38.04 0.85 -37.22
N ILE A 68 -37.24 1.48 -36.36
CA ILE A 68 -36.11 2.30 -36.79
C ILE A 68 -34.84 1.45 -36.76
N GLU A 69 -34.20 1.30 -37.93
CA GLU A 69 -32.90 0.67 -38.06
C GLU A 69 -31.83 1.59 -37.49
N ILE A 70 -31.14 1.13 -36.43
CA ILE A 70 -30.08 1.92 -35.79
C ILE A 70 -28.75 1.58 -36.47
N GLU A 71 -28.37 2.39 -37.45
CA GLU A 71 -27.08 2.34 -38.17
C GLU A 71 -25.94 2.99 -37.37
N ASN A 72 -25.86 2.75 -36.06
CA ASN A 72 -24.74 3.27 -35.27
C ASN A 72 -23.58 2.25 -35.33
N PRO A 73 -22.46 2.57 -36.01
CA PRO A 73 -21.33 1.65 -36.15
C PRO A 73 -20.63 1.34 -34.82
N ASN A 74 -20.78 2.18 -33.80
CA ASN A 74 -20.26 1.95 -32.45
C ASN A 74 -21.26 1.23 -31.54
N ARG A 75 -22.45 0.85 -32.04
CA ARG A 75 -23.44 0.13 -31.24
C ARG A 75 -23.00 -1.31 -31.06
N VAL A 76 -22.56 -1.62 -29.85
CA VAL A 76 -22.26 -2.99 -29.44
C VAL A 76 -23.58 -3.70 -29.14
N SER A 77 -24.07 -4.53 -30.06
CA SER A 77 -25.19 -5.44 -29.79
C SER A 77 -24.69 -6.57 -28.89
N GLN A 78 -25.22 -6.67 -27.66
CA GLN A 78 -24.96 -7.83 -26.81
C GLN A 78 -25.67 -9.04 -27.43
N LYS A 79 -24.89 -10.07 -27.76
CA LYS A 79 -25.41 -11.37 -28.22
C LYS A 79 -25.12 -12.38 -27.11
N ASN A 80 -26.13 -13.09 -26.66
CA ASN A 80 -25.95 -14.18 -25.72
C ASN A 80 -25.08 -15.28 -26.34
N LYS A 81 -23.90 -15.49 -25.76
CA LYS A 81 -23.05 -16.63 -26.09
C LYS A 81 -23.45 -17.80 -25.21
N LYS A 82 -23.45 -19.00 -25.81
CA LYS A 82 -23.70 -20.23 -25.06
C LYS A 82 -22.49 -20.50 -24.16
N VAL A 83 -22.75 -20.96 -22.94
CA VAL A 83 -21.74 -21.22 -21.90
C VAL A 83 -20.64 -22.18 -22.39
N ALA A 84 -20.96 -23.10 -23.31
CA ALA A 84 -20.01 -24.06 -23.89
C ALA A 84 -18.93 -23.43 -24.79
N ASP A 85 -19.17 -22.23 -25.35
CA ASP A 85 -18.24 -21.54 -26.24
C ASP A 85 -17.37 -20.49 -25.50
N VAL A 86 -17.52 -20.39 -24.17
CA VAL A 86 -16.73 -19.48 -23.34
C VAL A 86 -15.49 -20.20 -22.86
N ASP A 87 -14.35 -19.93 -23.50
CA ASP A 87 -13.04 -20.41 -23.06
C ASP A 87 -12.59 -19.64 -21.81
N VAL A 88 -12.85 -20.21 -20.63
CA VAL A 88 -12.49 -19.67 -19.32
C VAL A 88 -10.97 -19.77 -19.05
N SER A 89 -10.23 -20.53 -19.87
CA SER A 89 -8.79 -20.75 -19.70
C SER A 89 -7.92 -19.71 -20.43
N ALA A 90 -8.51 -18.88 -21.29
CA ALA A 90 -7.76 -17.81 -21.95
C ALA A 90 -7.38 -16.73 -20.91
N PRO A 91 -6.12 -16.25 -20.88
CA PRO A 91 -5.71 -15.20 -19.96
C PRO A 91 -6.57 -13.97 -20.21
N ARG A 92 -7.43 -13.66 -19.24
CA ARG A 92 -8.31 -12.49 -19.29
C ARG A 92 -7.41 -11.28 -19.46
N GLU A 93 -7.48 -10.66 -20.63
CA GLU A 93 -6.77 -9.43 -20.90
C GLU A 93 -7.19 -8.39 -19.86
N LEU A 94 -6.29 -8.14 -18.90
CA LEU A 94 -6.50 -7.17 -17.83
C LEU A 94 -7.01 -5.88 -18.43
N SER A 95 -8.08 -5.34 -17.82
CA SER A 95 -8.70 -4.09 -18.25
C SER A 95 -7.63 -3.00 -18.34
N ARG A 96 -7.79 -2.02 -19.25
CA ARG A 96 -6.80 -0.92 -19.41
C ARG A 96 -6.42 -0.30 -18.06
N ARG A 97 -7.40 -0.15 -17.16
CA ARG A 97 -7.22 0.33 -15.79
C ARG A 97 -6.32 -0.57 -14.94
N GLU A 98 -6.53 -1.89 -15.01
CA GLU A 98 -5.76 -2.87 -14.25
C GLU A 98 -4.31 -2.95 -14.74
N ARG A 99 -4.08 -2.81 -16.06
CA ARG A 99 -2.71 -2.77 -16.64
C ARG A 99 -1.92 -1.57 -16.13
N GLU A 100 -2.53 -0.39 -16.17
CA GLU A 100 -1.89 0.84 -15.68
C GLU A 100 -1.63 0.80 -14.17
N GLU A 101 -2.54 0.19 -13.40
CA GLU A 101 -2.38 0.07 -11.96
C GLU A 101 -1.25 -0.90 -11.57
N ILE A 102 -1.14 -2.04 -12.26
CA ILE A 102 -0.03 -2.99 -12.09
C ILE A 102 1.29 -2.36 -12.51
N GLU A 103 1.33 -1.58 -13.59
CA GLU A 103 2.55 -0.89 -14.01
C GLU A 103 2.97 0.17 -12.99
N LYS A 104 2.01 0.91 -12.44
CA LYS A 104 2.25 1.88 -11.36
C LYS A 104 2.74 1.22 -10.07
N GLN A 105 2.25 0.02 -9.75
CA GLN A 105 2.76 -0.78 -8.63
C GLN A 105 4.21 -1.23 -8.90
N LYS A 106 4.46 -1.82 -10.07
CA LYS A 106 5.81 -2.25 -10.50
C LYS A 106 6.81 -1.10 -10.52
N SER A 107 6.42 0.10 -10.95
CA SER A 107 7.30 1.27 -10.98
C SER A 107 7.68 1.72 -9.56
N LYS A 108 6.71 1.72 -8.63
CA LYS A 108 6.95 2.01 -7.21
C LYS A 108 7.87 0.97 -6.58
N GLU A 109 7.60 -0.31 -6.80
CA GLU A 109 8.44 -1.41 -6.30
C GLU A 109 9.86 -1.31 -6.85
N ARG A 110 10.02 -1.01 -8.14
CA ARG A 110 11.34 -0.80 -8.75
C ARG A 110 12.07 0.39 -8.12
N TYR A 111 11.37 1.50 -7.90
CA TYR A 111 11.93 2.67 -7.22
C TYR A 111 12.37 2.31 -5.79
N MET A 112 11.50 1.66 -5.02
CA MET A 112 11.81 1.22 -3.65
C MET A 112 12.99 0.25 -3.64
N LYS A 113 13.04 -0.70 -4.57
CA LYS A 113 14.16 -1.63 -4.71
C LYS A 113 15.47 -0.90 -5.02
N LEU A 114 15.47 0.04 -5.97
CA LEU A 114 16.65 0.85 -6.28
C LEU A 114 17.05 1.74 -5.10
N HIS A 115 16.10 2.21 -4.31
CA HIS A 115 16.37 3.01 -3.12
C HIS A 115 17.04 2.18 -2.04
N LEU A 116 16.51 0.99 -1.75
CA LEU A 116 17.10 0.02 -0.82
C LEU A 116 18.49 -0.45 -1.28
N GLU A 117 18.68 -0.66 -2.59
CA GLU A 117 19.99 -0.97 -3.18
C GLU A 117 20.99 0.19 -3.10
N GLY A 118 20.57 1.38 -2.64
CA GLY A 118 21.45 2.54 -2.57
C GLY A 118 21.72 3.18 -3.92
N LYS A 119 20.94 2.86 -4.96
CA LYS A 119 21.15 3.35 -6.33
C LYS A 119 20.46 4.67 -6.62
N THR A 120 19.44 5.06 -5.84
CA THR A 120 18.84 6.40 -5.93
C THR A 120 19.80 7.45 -5.37
N GLU A 121 19.73 8.68 -5.88
CA GLU A 121 20.62 9.77 -5.44
C GLU A 121 20.51 10.05 -3.94
N GLN A 122 19.29 9.98 -3.39
CA GLN A 122 19.03 10.13 -1.96
C GLN A 122 19.76 9.06 -1.15
N ALA A 123 19.57 7.78 -1.50
CA ALA A 123 20.22 6.69 -0.78
C ALA A 123 21.75 6.71 -0.94
N ARG A 124 22.27 7.12 -2.11
CA ARG A 124 23.72 7.34 -2.31
C ARG A 124 24.24 8.43 -1.38
N ALA A 125 23.52 9.55 -1.26
CA ALA A 125 23.91 10.65 -0.38
C ALA A 125 23.92 10.21 1.09
N ASP A 126 22.91 9.46 1.53
CA ASP A 126 22.84 8.93 2.88
C ASP A 126 23.98 7.93 3.16
N LEU A 127 24.26 7.02 2.24
CA LEU A 127 25.40 6.11 2.35
C LEU A 127 26.74 6.86 2.38
N ALA A 128 26.90 7.89 1.55
CA ALA A 128 28.10 8.74 1.55
C ALA A 128 28.26 9.47 2.89
N ARG A 129 27.17 10.01 3.44
CA ARG A 129 27.16 10.64 4.76
C ARG A 129 27.56 9.66 5.87
N LEU A 130 27.01 8.44 5.84
CA LEU A 130 27.39 7.39 6.78
C LEU A 130 28.86 6.98 6.63
N ALA A 131 29.37 6.91 5.40
CA ALA A 131 30.78 6.62 5.14
C ALA A 131 31.71 7.70 5.72
N ILE A 132 31.36 8.98 5.61
CA ILE A 132 32.11 10.08 6.23
C ILE A 132 32.16 9.91 7.75
N ILE A 133 31.02 9.61 8.39
CA ILE A 133 30.96 9.41 9.84
C ILE A 133 31.81 8.20 10.26
N LYS A 134 31.76 7.09 9.51
CA LYS A 134 32.60 5.91 9.77
C LYS A 134 34.08 6.26 9.70
N LYS A 135 34.52 6.98 8.65
CA LYS A 135 35.90 7.45 8.51
C LYS A 135 36.32 8.34 9.67
N GLN A 136 35.50 9.31 10.06
CA GLN A 136 35.81 10.18 11.20
C GLN A 136 35.94 9.40 12.51
N ARG A 137 35.09 8.37 12.73
CA ARG A 137 35.18 7.51 13.91
C ARG A 137 36.44 6.64 13.90
N GLU A 138 36.77 6.06 12.77
CA GLU A 138 37.98 5.25 12.60
C GLU A 138 39.25 6.10 12.78
N GLU A 139 39.30 7.28 12.19
CA GLU A 139 40.42 8.23 12.37
C GLU A 139 40.53 8.69 13.82
N ALA A 140 39.41 8.98 14.50
CA ALA A 140 39.44 9.35 15.91
C ALA A 140 39.89 8.18 16.80
N ALA A 141 39.50 6.94 16.49
CA ALA A 141 39.95 5.76 17.19
C ALA A 141 41.46 5.53 16.99
N LYS A 142 41.95 5.61 15.74
CA LYS A 142 43.37 5.52 15.42
C LYS A 142 44.19 6.59 16.13
N LYS A 143 43.76 7.86 16.08
CA LYS A 143 44.42 8.96 16.83
C LYS A 143 44.44 8.71 18.34
N ARG A 144 43.37 8.15 18.92
CA ARG A 144 43.36 7.79 20.35
C ARG A 144 44.33 6.65 20.68
N GLU A 145 44.44 5.65 19.81
CA GLU A 145 45.39 4.55 19.98
C GLU A 145 46.84 4.99 19.82
N GLU A 146 47.14 5.84 18.84
CA GLU A 146 48.46 6.44 18.63
C GLU A 146 48.89 7.27 19.85
N LEU A 147 48.03 8.18 20.31
CA LEU A 147 48.29 8.97 21.51
C LEU A 147 48.46 8.10 22.76
N ARG A 148 47.75 6.97 22.87
CA ARG A 148 47.92 6.03 23.99
C ARG A 148 49.27 5.32 23.92
N LYS A 149 49.68 4.87 22.73
CA LYS A 149 50.99 4.23 22.51
C LYS A 149 52.16 5.19 22.75
N GLU A 150 52.04 6.45 22.32
CA GLU A 150 53.06 7.48 22.57
C GLU A 150 53.22 7.75 24.07
N LYS A 151 52.11 7.89 24.81
CA LYS A 151 52.13 8.05 26.27
C LYS A 151 52.74 6.85 26.98
N GLU A 152 52.38 5.63 26.58
CA GLU A 152 52.96 4.42 27.17
C GLU A 152 54.46 4.30 26.87
N ALA A 153 54.90 4.68 25.67
CA ALA A 153 56.31 4.73 25.31
C ALA A 153 57.08 5.82 26.08
N GLU A 154 56.46 6.97 26.35
CA GLU A 154 57.03 8.04 27.19
C GLU A 154 57.13 7.60 28.66
N GLU A 155 56.08 7.01 29.22
CA GLU A 155 56.08 6.44 30.58
C GLU A 155 57.12 5.32 30.75
N ALA A 156 57.32 4.48 29.73
CA ALA A 156 58.35 3.45 29.73
C ALA A 156 59.78 4.01 29.64
N LYS A 157 59.97 5.17 28.99
CA LYS A 157 61.26 5.89 28.96
C LYS A 157 61.54 6.65 30.25
N GLY A 158 60.52 7.19 30.92
CA GLY A 158 60.68 7.88 32.21
C GLY A 158 60.89 6.96 33.42
N LYS A 159 60.65 5.65 33.28
CA LYS A 159 60.90 4.62 34.31
C LYS A 159 62.26 3.92 34.18
N ARG A 160 63.11 4.32 33.23
CA ARG A 160 64.51 3.88 33.07
C ARG A 160 65.46 4.94 33.57
#